data_AF-A0A9D8RGD4-F1
#
_entry.id   AF-A0A9D8RGD4-F1
#
_cell.length_a   1.000
_cell.length_b   1.000
_cell.length_c   1.000
_cell.angle_alpha   90.00
_cell.angle_beta   90.00
_cell.angle_gamma   90.00
#
_symmetry.space_group_name_H-M   'P 1'
#
loop_
_entity.id
_entity.type
_entity.pdbx_description
1 polymer ?
#
loop_
_entity_poly.entity_id
_entity_poly.type
_entity_poly.pdbx_seq_one_letter_code
_entity_poly.pdbx_strand_id
1 'polypeptide(L)'
;MKAVSFFVQNNSEELAAEIVKPQTFVEWLFIIFNFLFASFYEEVIYRAYFPNAAISLLGKIKKVQENEKLRIATIVIAEIIALLAFSFAHLYLGVLSVINAAVAHIILRLFYRKREDIVACWAAHFIYNIISLILL
;
A
#
# COMPACT_ATOMS: atom_id res chain seq x y z
N MET A 1 -24.82 -26.65 -8.75
CA MET A 1 -24.94 -25.17 -8.86
C MET A 1 -25.78 -24.50 -7.75
N LYS A 2 -26.43 -25.20 -6.81
CA LYS A 2 -27.19 -24.55 -5.71
C LYS A 2 -26.38 -24.23 -4.44
N ALA A 3 -25.23 -24.86 -4.24
CA ALA A 3 -24.37 -24.60 -3.08
C ALA A 3 -23.58 -23.27 -3.21
N VAL A 4 -23.19 -22.91 -4.44
CA VAL A 4 -22.48 -21.65 -4.72
C VAL A 4 -23.42 -20.45 -4.57
N SER A 5 -24.68 -20.57 -4.99
CA SER A 5 -25.67 -19.50 -4.80
C SER A 5 -26.02 -19.27 -3.33
N PHE A 6 -26.05 -20.33 -2.50
CA PHE A 6 -26.31 -20.19 -1.05
C PHE A 6 -25.15 -19.50 -0.31
N PHE A 7 -23.89 -19.80 -0.68
CA PHE A 7 -22.73 -19.10 -0.14
C PHE A 7 -22.62 -17.64 -0.62
N VAL A 8 -23.04 -17.35 -1.85
CA VAL A 8 -23.02 -15.98 -2.38
C VAL A 8 -24.14 -15.13 -1.77
N GLN A 9 -25.30 -15.73 -1.49
CA GLN A 9 -26.47 -15.02 -0.96
C GLN A 9 -26.39 -14.80 0.56
N ASN A 10 -25.83 -15.74 1.32
CA ASN A 10 -25.63 -15.53 2.77
C ASN A 10 -24.47 -14.56 3.09
N ASN A 11 -23.46 -14.44 2.22
CA ASN A 11 -22.38 -13.46 2.42
C ASN A 11 -22.74 -12.03 1.98
N SER A 12 -23.78 -11.84 1.16
CA SER A 12 -24.19 -10.50 0.75
C SER A 12 -24.97 -9.74 1.84
N GLU A 13 -25.57 -10.45 2.80
CA GLU A 13 -26.34 -9.83 3.89
C GLU A 13 -25.53 -9.64 5.17
N GLU A 14 -24.43 -10.38 5.37
CA GLU A 14 -23.63 -10.35 6.61
C GLU A 14 -22.27 -9.64 6.48
N LEU A 15 -21.84 -9.27 5.27
CA LEU A 15 -20.52 -8.68 5.00
C LEU A 15 -20.54 -7.19 4.62
N ALA A 16 -21.56 -6.45 5.07
CA ALA A 16 -21.39 -5.01 5.25
C ALA A 16 -20.87 -4.81 6.66
N ALA A 17 -19.55 -4.92 6.86
CA ALA A 17 -18.94 -4.35 8.05
C ALA A 17 -19.34 -2.86 8.05
N GLU A 18 -20.33 -2.52 8.86
CA GLU A 18 -20.83 -1.16 8.95
C GLU A 18 -19.63 -0.28 9.31
N ILE A 19 -19.21 0.59 8.39
CA ILE A 19 -18.08 1.48 8.63
C ILE A 19 -18.56 2.49 9.68
N VAL A 20 -18.30 2.19 10.95
CA VAL A 20 -18.67 3.07 12.05
C VAL A 20 -17.74 4.28 12.02
N LYS A 21 -18.28 5.41 11.58
CA LYS A 21 -17.56 6.69 11.63
C LYS A 21 -17.34 7.11 13.08
N PRO A 22 -16.25 7.82 13.38
CA PRO A 22 -16.01 8.37 14.71
C PRO A 22 -17.15 9.32 15.09
N GLN A 23 -17.70 9.12 16.28
CA GLN A 23 -18.82 9.90 16.79
C GLN A 23 -18.35 11.05 17.67
N THR A 24 -17.19 10.90 18.30
CA THR A 24 -16.64 11.90 19.22
C THR A 24 -15.41 12.59 18.67
N PHE A 25 -15.19 13.83 19.10
CA PHE A 25 -13.98 14.59 18.77
C PHE A 25 -12.70 13.83 19.14
N VAL A 26 -12.71 13.11 20.26
CA VAL A 26 -11.56 12.33 20.75
C VAL A 26 -11.23 11.19 19.79
N GLU A 27 -12.24 10.44 19.33
CA GLU A 27 -12.03 9.37 18.34
C GLU A 27 -11.50 9.92 17.01
N TRP A 28 -12.04 11.06 16.53
CA TRP A 28 -11.52 11.75 15.36
C TRP A 28 -10.04 12.11 15.51
N LEU A 29 -9.66 12.66 16.67
CA LEU A 29 -8.28 13.02 16.97
C LEU A 29 -7.35 11.80 16.94
N PHE A 30 -7.76 10.68 17.55
CA PHE A 30 -6.97 9.45 17.56
C PHE A 30 -6.80 8.86 16.16
N ILE A 31 -7.85 8.84 15.32
CA ILE A 31 -7.74 8.34 13.94
C ILE A 31 -6.83 9.22 13.11
N ILE A 32 -6.93 10.55 13.24
CA ILE A 32 -6.04 11.48 12.53
C ILE A 32 -4.58 11.21 12.92
N PHE A 33 -4.28 11.07 14.20
CA PHE A 33 -2.92 10.71 14.63
C PHE A 33 -2.47 9.34 14.11
N ASN A 34 -3.36 8.35 14.13
CA ASN A 34 -3.06 7.03 13.60
C ASN A 34 -2.68 7.11 12.11
N PHE A 35 -3.48 7.81 11.30
CA PHE A 35 -3.16 8.02 9.89
C PHE A 35 -1.88 8.82 9.68
N LEU A 36 -1.62 9.84 10.51
CA LEU A 36 -0.42 10.66 10.43
C LEU A 36 0.84 9.79 10.57
N PHE A 37 0.90 8.94 11.61
CA PHE A 37 2.05 8.09 11.88
C PHE A 37 2.11 6.85 10.99
N ALA A 38 0.97 6.20 10.73
CA ALA A 38 0.92 5.01 9.88
C ALA A 38 1.35 5.34 8.44
N SER A 39 0.81 6.41 7.86
CA SER A 39 1.21 6.82 6.50
C SER A 39 2.70 7.17 6.43
N PHE A 40 3.27 7.81 7.47
CA PHE A 40 4.70 8.11 7.50
C PHE A 40 5.53 6.82 7.51
N TYR A 41 5.17 5.89 8.38
CA TYR A 41 5.85 4.60 8.50
C TYR A 41 5.78 3.80 7.19
N GLU A 42 4.61 3.80 6.55
CA GLU A 42 4.42 3.13 5.27
C GLU A 42 5.26 3.75 4.15
N GLU A 43 5.39 5.08 4.08
CA GLU A 43 6.28 5.71 3.11
C GLU A 43 7.75 5.34 3.35
N VAL A 44 8.21 5.39 4.59
CA VAL A 44 9.59 5.02 4.95
C VAL A 44 9.87 3.56 4.58
N ILE A 45 8.96 2.64 4.89
CA ILE A 45 9.14 1.23 4.58
C ILE A 45 9.02 0.96 3.09
N TYR A 46 7.88 1.26 2.49
CA TYR A 46 7.56 0.74 1.16
C TYR A 46 8.16 1.57 0.03
N ARG A 47 8.63 2.80 0.29
CA ARG A 47 9.22 3.66 -0.74
C ARG A 47 10.72 3.82 -0.51
N ALA A 48 11.16 4.14 0.71
CA ALA A 48 12.58 4.37 0.96
C ALA A 48 13.37 3.09 1.23
N TYR A 49 12.89 2.23 2.13
CA TYR A 49 13.66 1.08 2.60
C TYR A 49 13.52 -0.15 1.69
N PHE A 50 12.30 -0.64 1.51
CA PHE A 50 12.02 -1.99 1.02
C PHE A 50 12.47 -2.22 -0.43
N PRO A 51 12.20 -1.33 -1.42
CA PRO A 51 12.71 -1.50 -2.77
C PRO A 51 14.25 -1.49 -2.81
N ASN A 52 14.88 -0.58 -2.06
CA ASN A 52 16.34 -0.44 -2.02
C ASN A 52 17.02 -1.62 -1.32
N ALA A 53 16.42 -2.13 -0.24
CA ALA A 53 16.87 -3.33 0.43
C ALA A 53 16.78 -4.56 -0.50
N ALA A 54 15.66 -4.72 -1.22
CA ALA A 54 15.49 -5.79 -2.19
C ALA A 54 16.53 -5.72 -3.33
N ILE A 55 16.77 -4.52 -3.89
CA ILE A 55 17.82 -4.31 -4.91
C ILE A 55 19.21 -4.65 -4.35
N SER A 56 19.53 -4.21 -3.14
CA SER A 56 20.82 -4.47 -2.49
C SER A 56 21.06 -5.96 -2.24
N LEU A 57 20.04 -6.68 -1.77
CA LEU A 57 20.13 -8.11 -1.52
C LEU A 57 20.31 -8.91 -2.82
N LEU A 58 19.50 -8.63 -3.84
CA LEU A 58 19.56 -9.31 -5.13
C LEU A 58 20.82 -8.91 -5.94
N GLY A 59 21.29 -7.66 -5.80
CA GLY A 59 22.47 -7.14 -6.48
C GLY A 59 23.81 -7.69 -6.00
N LYS A 60 23.84 -8.39 -4.85
CA LYS A 60 25.03 -9.11 -4.35
C LYS A 60 25.31 -10.41 -5.12
N ILE A 61 24.36 -10.88 -5.92
CA ILE A 61 24.53 -12.10 -6.72
C ILE A 61 25.56 -11.82 -7.83
N LYS A 62 26.68 -12.55 -7.85
CA LYS A 62 27.78 -12.37 -8.81
C LYS A 62 27.30 -12.33 -10.28
N LYS A 63 26.38 -13.23 -10.64
CA LYS A 63 25.75 -13.28 -11.97
C LYS A 63 25.00 -12.00 -12.35
N VAL A 64 24.37 -11.35 -11.36
CA VAL A 64 23.67 -10.06 -11.56
C VAL A 64 24.69 -8.95 -11.75
N GLN A 65 25.81 -8.95 -11.03
CA GLN A 65 26.84 -7.91 -11.17
C GLN A 65 27.48 -7.89 -12.57
N GLU A 66 27.72 -9.09 -13.13
CA GLU A 66 28.38 -9.25 -14.43
C GLU A 66 27.43 -9.04 -15.62
N ASN A 67 26.11 -9.00 -15.40
CA ASN A 67 25.12 -8.95 -16.49
C ASN A 67 24.15 -7.78 -16.32
N GLU A 68 24.29 -6.78 -17.19
CA GLU A 68 23.45 -5.57 -17.19
C GLU A 68 21.94 -5.86 -17.30
N LYS A 69 21.54 -6.82 -18.15
CA LYS A 69 20.12 -7.19 -18.29
C LYS A 69 19.55 -7.75 -16.99
N LEU A 70 20.35 -8.54 -16.25
CA LEU A 70 19.94 -9.05 -14.95
C LEU A 70 19.86 -7.94 -13.89
N ARG A 71 20.73 -6.91 -13.93
CA ARG A 71 20.63 -5.76 -13.03
C ARG A 71 19.32 -5.00 -13.22
N ILE A 72 18.94 -4.74 -14.46
CA ILE A 72 17.67 -4.07 -14.78
C ILE A 72 16.49 -4.94 -14.31
N ALA A 73 16.53 -6.25 -14.61
CA ALA A 73 15.50 -7.18 -14.15
C ALA A 73 15.38 -7.20 -12.62
N THR A 74 16.49 -7.18 -11.88
CA THR A 74 16.51 -7.09 -10.42
C THR A 74 15.80 -5.85 -9.89
N ILE A 75 16.03 -4.68 -10.51
CA ILE A 75 15.34 -3.43 -10.13
C ILE A 75 13.83 -3.57 -10.34
N VAL A 76 13.42 -4.07 -11.51
CA VAL A 76 11.99 -4.26 -11.83
C VAL A 76 11.34 -5.25 -10.87
N ILE A 77 12.00 -6.38 -10.59
CA ILE A 77 11.52 -7.38 -9.64
C ILE A 77 11.37 -6.78 -8.24
N ALA A 78 12.35 -6.00 -7.76
CA ALA A 78 12.26 -5.36 -6.46
C ALA A 78 11.07 -4.38 -6.37
N GLU A 79 10.81 -3.60 -7.41
CA GLU A 79 9.64 -2.70 -7.48
C GLU A 79 8.33 -3.48 -7.47
N ILE A 80 8.23 -4.58 -8.24
CA ILE A 80 7.05 -5.44 -8.25
C ILE A 80 6.81 -6.06 -6.87
N ILE A 81 7.85 -6.58 -6.20
CA ILE A 81 7.73 -7.15 -4.87
C ILE A 81 7.26 -6.07 -3.87
N ALA A 82 7.79 -4.85 -3.95
CA ALA A 82 7.36 -3.74 -3.10
C ALA A 82 5.89 -3.35 -3.32
N LEU A 83 5.45 -3.29 -4.58
CA LEU A 83 4.05 -3.03 -4.95
C LEU A 83 3.13 -4.11 -4.39
N LEU A 84 3.47 -5.38 -4.59
CA LEU A 84 2.68 -6.51 -4.09
C LEU A 84 2.63 -6.49 -2.56
N ALA A 85 3.78 -6.33 -1.90
CA ALA A 85 3.85 -6.27 -0.44
C ALA A 85 2.98 -5.14 0.15
N PHE A 86 3.03 -3.95 -0.45
CA PHE A 86 2.20 -2.82 -0.01
C PHE A 86 0.71 -3.09 -0.26
N SER A 87 0.35 -3.57 -1.45
CA SER A 87 -1.04 -3.78 -1.83
C SER A 87 -1.69 -4.88 -1.00
N PHE A 88 -1.00 -6.01 -0.83
CA PHE A 88 -1.50 -7.14 -0.03
C PHE A 88 -1.50 -6.86 1.48
N ALA A 89 -0.71 -5.91 1.97
CA ALA A 89 -0.83 -5.44 3.35
C ALA A 89 -2.23 -4.88 3.64
N HIS A 90 -2.96 -4.43 2.61
CA HIS A 90 -4.32 -3.88 2.72
C HIS A 90 -5.42 -4.92 2.46
N LEU A 91 -5.09 -6.21 2.30
CA LEU A 91 -6.07 -7.26 2.00
C LEU A 91 -7.13 -7.41 3.09
N TYR A 92 -6.82 -7.06 4.34
CA TYR A 92 -7.78 -7.10 5.46
C TYR A 92 -8.95 -6.12 5.28
N LEU A 93 -8.83 -5.13 4.40
CA LEU A 93 -9.88 -4.19 4.02
C LEU A 93 -10.67 -4.65 2.77
N GLY A 94 -10.38 -5.84 2.25
CA GLY A 94 -11.02 -6.42 1.07
C GLY A 94 -10.27 -6.17 -0.24
N VAL A 95 -10.72 -6.87 -1.29
CA VAL A 95 -10.04 -6.90 -2.60
C VAL A 95 -9.98 -5.53 -3.28
N LEU A 96 -11.04 -4.73 -3.15
CA LEU A 96 -11.05 -3.37 -3.72
C LEU A 96 -9.98 -2.47 -3.07
N SER A 97 -9.71 -2.65 -1.78
CA SER A 97 -8.65 -1.94 -1.08
C SER A 97 -7.26 -2.32 -1.60
N VAL A 98 -7.03 -3.59 -1.93
CA VAL A 98 -5.77 -4.05 -2.54
C VAL A 98 -5.52 -3.37 -3.89
N ILE A 99 -6.55 -3.31 -4.75
CA ILE A 99 -6.44 -2.64 -6.06
C ILE A 99 -6.16 -1.15 -5.88
N ASN A 100 -6.90 -0.50 -4.97
CA ASN A 100 -6.72 0.90 -4.65
C ASN A 100 -5.30 1.20 -4.11
N ALA A 101 -4.81 0.38 -3.18
CA ALA A 101 -3.46 0.47 -2.64
C ALA A 101 -2.39 0.25 -3.72
N ALA A 102 -2.61 -0.65 -4.69
CA ALA A 102 -1.69 -0.85 -5.81
C ALA A 102 -1.58 0.41 -6.68
N VAL A 103 -2.71 1.04 -7.00
CA VAL A 103 -2.74 2.29 -7.77
C VAL A 103 -2.06 3.42 -7.01
N ALA A 104 -2.39 3.60 -5.72
CA ALA A 104 -1.76 4.60 -4.86
C ALA A 104 -0.24 4.39 -4.79
N HIS A 105 0.21 3.13 -4.66
CA HIS A 105 1.63 2.79 -4.65
C HIS A 105 2.33 3.23 -5.92
N ILE A 106 1.79 2.92 -7.09
CA ILE A 106 2.39 3.30 -8.38
C ILE A 106 2.54 4.82 -8.45
N ILE A 107 1.49 5.58 -8.14
CA ILE A 107 1.50 7.04 -8.22
C ILE A 107 2.54 7.64 -7.26
N LEU A 108 2.51 7.24 -5.98
CA LEU A 108 3.43 7.75 -4.97
C LEU A 108 4.87 7.34 -5.26
N ARG A 109 5.11 6.13 -5.78
CA ARG A 109 6.45 5.67 -6.16
C ARG A 109 7.02 6.45 -7.34
N LEU A 110 6.21 6.76 -8.35
CA LEU A 110 6.63 7.60 -9.46
C LEU A 110 7.00 9.02 -8.99
N PHE A 111 6.22 9.57 -8.06
CA PHE A 111 6.51 10.87 -7.46
C PHE A 111 7.80 10.85 -6.64
N TYR A 112 7.96 9.82 -5.78
CA TYR A 112 9.16 9.62 -4.96
C TYR A 112 10.42 9.53 -5.83
N ARG A 113 10.41 8.72 -6.90
CA ARG A 113 11.58 8.58 -7.79
C ARG A 113 11.97 9.86 -8.51
N LYS A 114 11.06 10.83 -8.65
CA LYS A 114 11.32 12.11 -9.32
C LYS A 114 11.89 13.17 -8.37
N ARG A 115 11.52 13.14 -7.09
CA ARG A 115 11.88 14.19 -6.11
C ARG A 115 12.75 13.70 -4.94
N GLU A 116 12.79 12.39 -4.70
CA GLU A 116 13.41 11.75 -3.54
C GLU A 116 12.94 12.33 -2.20
N ASP A 117 11.71 12.85 -2.19
CA ASP A 117 11.12 13.57 -1.04
C ASP A 117 10.06 12.70 -0.36
N ILE A 118 10.46 12.07 0.75
CA ILE A 118 9.57 11.25 1.58
C ILE A 118 8.46 12.10 2.20
N VAL A 119 8.75 13.35 2.59
CA VAL A 119 7.80 14.20 3.31
C VAL A 119 6.64 14.57 2.39
N ALA A 120 6.92 14.89 1.13
CA ALA A 120 5.88 15.18 0.16
C ALA A 120 5.02 13.94 -0.19
N CYS A 121 5.63 12.76 -0.33
CA CYS A 121 4.90 11.50 -0.50
C CYS A 121 4.00 11.19 0.71
N TRP A 122 4.55 11.36 1.92
CA TRP A 122 3.82 11.16 3.17
C TRP A 122 2.64 12.11 3.30
N ALA A 123 2.84 13.40 3.04
CA ALA A 123 1.76 14.38 3.08
C ALA A 123 0.64 14.02 2.10
N ALA A 124 0.98 13.64 0.86
CA ALA A 124 -0.01 13.22 -0.14
C ALA A 124 -0.78 11.97 0.32
N HIS A 125 -0.09 10.97 0.87
CA HIS A 125 -0.70 9.75 1.37
C HIS A 125 -1.60 10.01 2.59
N PHE A 126 -1.12 10.80 3.56
CA PHE A 126 -1.91 11.20 4.72
C PHE A 126 -3.20 11.93 4.32
N ILE A 127 -3.09 12.93 3.43
CA ILE A 127 -4.24 13.67 2.91
C ILE A 127 -5.21 12.73 2.20
N TYR A 128 -4.69 11.79 1.39
CA TYR A 128 -5.51 10.79 0.71
C TYR A 128 -6.30 9.92 1.70
N ASN A 129 -5.68 9.48 2.81
CA ASN A 129 -6.36 8.69 3.85
C ASN A 129 -7.46 9.51 4.56
N ILE A 130 -7.21 10.80 4.83
CA ILE A 130 -8.21 11.70 5.42
C ILE A 130 -9.39 11.90 4.47
N ILE A 131 -9.14 12.14 3.19
CA ILE A 131 -10.21 12.29 2.18
C ILE A 131 -11.01 10.99 2.08
N SER A 132 -10.34 9.84 2.03
CA SER A 132 -10.99 8.53 1.97
C SER A 132 -11.91 8.30 3.18
N LEU A 133 -11.48 8.67 4.38
CA LEU A 133 -12.28 8.55 5.61
C LEU A 133 -13.52 9.45 5.62
N ILE A 134 -13.45 10.61 4.98
CA ILE A 134 -14.61 11.53 4.89
C ILE A 134 -15.63 11.03 3.86
N LEU A 135 -15.14 10.49 2.73
CA LEU A 135 -15.96 10.09 1.58
C LEU A 135 -16.62 8.71 1.73
N LEU A 136 -15.96 7.76 2.39
CA LEU A 136 -16.57 6.50 2.86
C LEU A 136 -17.47 6.81 4.04
#